data_AF-A0AAE3YFD6-F1
#
_entry.id   AF-A0AAE3YFD6-F1
#
_cell.length_a   1.000
_cell.length_b   1.000
_cell.length_c   1.000
_cell.angle_alpha   90.00
_cell.angle_beta   90.00
_cell.angle_gamma   90.00
#
_symmetry.space_group_name_H-M   'P 1'
#
loop_
_entity.id
_entity.type
_entity.pdbx_description
1 polymer ?
#
loop_
_entity_poly.entity_id
_entity_poly.type
_entity_poly.pdbx_seq_one_letter_code
_entity_poly.pdbx_strand_id
1 'polypeptide(L)' 'MMILSAVAIYNIADYLDPPVTDDGHPYMPTENIAKSIIGSLIITAITFIAAIKVQRERQKR' A
#
# COMPACT_ATOMS: atom_id res chain seq x y z
N MET A 1 -0.36 -9.53 7.25
CA MET A 1 -0.79 -8.40 8.10
C MET A 1 -0.76 -7.06 7.35
N MET A 2 0.36 -6.64 6.74
CA MET A 2 0.47 -5.34 6.02
C MET A 2 -0.57 -5.11 4.90
N ILE A 3 -0.88 -6.13 4.09
CA ILE A 3 -1.85 -5.98 2.98
C ILE A 3 -3.27 -5.76 3.53
N LEU A 4 -3.65 -6.50 4.57
CA LEU A 4 -4.96 -6.36 5.22
C LEU A 4 -5.12 -4.98 5.86
N SER A 5 -4.07 -4.46 6.50
CA SER A 5 -4.09 -3.12 7.08
C SER A 5 -4.13 -2.01 6.02
N ALA A 6 -3.43 -2.18 4.89
CA ALA A 6 -3.49 -1.22 3.78
C ALA A 6 -4.90 -1.16 3.16
N VAL A 7 -5.52 -2.32 2.93
CA VAL A 7 -6.90 -2.42 2.44
C VAL A 7 -7.89 -1.79 3.44
N ALA A 8 -7.71 -2.02 4.74
CA ALA A 8 -8.56 -1.43 5.77
C ALA A 8 -8.44 0.10 5.84
N ILE A 9 -7.20 0.63 5.81
CA ILE A 9 -6.96 2.09 5.82
C ILE A 9 -7.58 2.74 4.58
N TYR A 10 -7.43 2.14 3.40
CA TYR A 10 -8.03 2.64 2.17
C TYR A 10 -9.56 2.65 2.23
N ASN A 11 -10.17 1.57 2.72
CA ASN A 11 -11.63 1.52 2.87
C ASN A 11 -12.15 2.57 3.86
N ILE A 12 -11.42 2.84 4.96
CA ILE A 12 -11.81 3.87 5.93
C ILE A 12 -11.68 5.27 5.32
N ALA A 13 -10.60 5.55 4.59
CA ALA A 13 -10.41 6.83 3.91
C ALA A 13 -11.48 7.07 2.85
N ASP A 14 -11.76 6.08 1.99
CA ASP A 14 -12.82 6.15 0.98
C ASP A 14 -14.23 6.27 1.60
N TYR A 15 -14.46 5.71 2.80
CA TYR A 15 -15.74 5.87 3.49
C TYR A 15 -15.94 7.28 4.07
N LEU A 16 -14.86 7.91 4.56
CA LEU A 16 -14.92 9.23 5.18
C LEU A 16 -14.98 10.37 4.14
N ASP A 17 -14.29 10.21 3.01
CA ASP A 17 -14.24 11.19 1.93
C ASP A 17 -14.26 10.46 0.57
N PRO A 18 -15.42 9.88 0.19
CA PRO A 18 -15.51 9.13 -1.06
C PRO A 18 -15.27 10.06 -2.24
N PRO A 19 -14.42 9.67 -3.20
CA PRO A 19 -14.24 10.48 -4.39
C PRO A 19 -15.57 10.56 -5.14
N VAL A 20 -15.88 11.77 -5.58
CA VAL A 20 -17.09 12.09 -6.33
C VAL A 20 -16.74 12.23 -7.80
N THR A 21 -17.60 11.69 -8.66
CA THR A 21 -17.53 11.93 -10.10
C THR A 21 -17.90 13.39 -10.42
N ASP A 22 -17.64 13.84 -11.65
CA ASP A 22 -17.93 15.21 -12.08
C ASP A 22 -19.43 15.60 -11.96
N ASP A 23 -20.31 14.61 -11.99
CA ASP A 23 -21.76 14.70 -11.77
C ASP A 23 -22.18 14.55 -10.30
N GLY A 24 -21.23 14.43 -9.37
CA GLY A 24 -21.45 14.46 -7.92
C GLY A 24 -21.83 13.12 -7.29
N HIS A 25 -21.68 12.01 -8.02
CA HIS A 25 -21.97 10.68 -7.50
C HIS A 25 -20.74 10.07 -6.82
N PRO A 26 -20.88 9.53 -5.59
CA PRO A 26 -19.79 8.80 -4.94
C PRO A 26 -19.43 7.56 -5.76
N TYR A 27 -18.15 7.33 -6.00
CA TYR A 27 -17.66 6.09 -6.60
C TYR A 27 -16.52 5.50 -5.78
N MET A 28 -16.31 4.19 -5.89
CA MET A 28 -15.19 3.52 -5.24
C MET A 28 -14.00 3.46 -6.21
N PRO A 29 -12.87 4.10 -5.92
CA PRO A 29 -11.70 4.16 -6.79
C PRO A 29 -10.91 2.84 -6.72
N THR A 30 -11.48 1.77 -7.28
CA THR A 30 -10.86 0.44 -7.31
C THR A 30 -9.48 0.43 -7.98
N GLU A 31 -9.22 1.37 -8.90
CA GLU A 31 -7.91 1.60 -9.49
C GLU A 31 -6.84 2.00 -8.44
N ASN A 32 -7.19 2.83 -7.46
CA ASN A 32 -6.28 3.26 -6.39
C ASN A 32 -5.94 2.10 -5.46
N ILE A 33 -6.89 1.19 -5.22
CA ILE A 33 -6.67 -0.04 -4.46
C ILE A 33 -5.68 -0.94 -5.20
N ALA A 34 -5.89 -1.16 -6.51
CA ALA A 34 -4.98 -1.95 -7.32
C ALA A 34 -3.56 -1.36 -7.36
N LYS A 35 -3.44 -0.05 -7.57
CA LYS A 35 -2.15 0.67 -7.51
C LYS A 35 -1.47 0.53 -6.15
N SER A 36 -2.24 0.60 -5.06
CA SER A 36 -1.71 0.47 -3.70
C SER A 36 -1.24 -0.94 -3.38
N ILE A 37 -1.94 -1.97 -3.86
CA ILE A 37 -1.49 -3.37 -3.75
C ILE A 37 -0.17 -3.55 -4.50
N ILE A 38 -0.09 -3.08 -5.76
CA ILE A 38 1.14 -3.15 -6.57
C ILE A 38 2.28 -2.39 -5.89
N GLY A 39 2.03 -1.16 -5.42
CA GLY A 39 3.00 -0.36 -4.69
C GLY A 39 3.50 -1.04 -3.42
N SER A 40 2.62 -1.70 -2.67
CA SER A 40 2.98 -2.45 -1.46
C SER A 40 3.93 -3.62 -1.75
N LEU A 41 3.77 -4.30 -2.90
CA LEU A 41 4.67 -5.37 -3.32
C LEU A 41 6.07 -4.83 -3.62
N ILE A 42 6.16 -3.68 -4.30
CA ILE A 42 7.43 -3.02 -4.60
C ILE A 42 8.15 -2.61 -3.32
N ILE A 43 7.45 -1.93 -2.40
CA ILE A 43 8.01 -1.51 -1.10
C ILE A 43 8.49 -2.72 -0.29
N THR A 44 7.72 -3.81 -0.30
CA THR A 44 8.09 -5.06 0.38
C THR A 44 9.37 -5.65 -0.21
N ALA A 45 9.50 -5.71 -1.54
CA ALA A 45 10.70 -6.23 -2.20
C ALA A 45 11.94 -5.40 -1.86
N ILE A 46 11.84 -4.07 -1.93
CA ILE A 46 12.95 -3.16 -1.57
C ILE A 46 13.35 -3.35 -0.10
N THR A 47 12.37 -3.38 0.80
CA THR A 47 12.61 -3.55 2.24
C THR A 47 13.29 -4.89 2.53
N PHE A 48 12.85 -5.96 1.87
CA PHE A 48 13.45 -7.29 2.03
C PHE A 48 14.91 -7.33 1.58
N ILE A 49 15.22 -6.76 0.41
CA ILE A 49 16.60 -6.66 -0.09
C ILE A 49 17.47 -5.83 0.86
N ALA A 50 16.96 -4.69 1.33
CA ALA A 50 17.65 -3.84 2.29
C ALA A 50 17.94 -4.58 3.60
N ALA A 51 16.96 -5.32 4.13
CA ALA A 51 17.13 -6.14 5.33
C ALA A 51 18.22 -7.21 5.17
N ILE A 52 18.25 -7.92 4.03
CA ILE A 52 19.30 -8.90 3.74
C ILE A 52 20.68 -8.23 3.70
N LYS A 53 20.80 -7.08 3.03
CA LYS A 53 22.06 -6.33 2.98
C LYS A 53 22.55 -5.95 4.39
N VAL A 54 21.66 -5.39 5.21
CA VAL A 54 21.99 -5.01 6.60
C VAL A 54 22.41 -6.22 7.41
N GLN A 55 21.71 -7.35 7.29
CA GLN A 55 22.08 -8.58 7.98
C GLN A 55 23.46 -9.10 7.56
N ARG A 56 23.78 -9.09 6.25
CA ARG A 56 25.09 -9.52 5.75
C ARG A 56 26.23 -8.64 6.24
N GLU A 57 26.06 -7.33 6.24
CA GLU A 57 27.09 -6.42 6.75
C GLU A 57 27.29 -6.58 8.27
N ARG A 58 26.22 -6.90 9.02
CA ARG A 58 26.31 -7.25 10.45
C ARG A 58 27.08 -8.54 10.71
N GLN A 59 26.97 -9.54 9.84
CA GLN A 59 27.67 -10.82 9.97
C GLN A 59 29.16 -10.76 9.57
N LYS A 60 29.57 -9.72 8.84
CA LYS A 60 30.98 -9.47 8.48
C LYS A 60 31.75 -8.67 9.54
N ARG A 61 31.05 -8.05 10.48
CA ARG A 61 31.63 -7.37 11.65
C ARG A 61 31.71 -8.33 12.81
#